data_AF-A0AAD6BCV3-F1
#
_entry.id   AF-A0AAD6BCV3-F1
#
_cell.length_a   1.000
_cell.length_b   1.000
_cell.length_c   1.000
_cell.angle_alpha   90.00
_cell.angle_beta   90.00
_cell.angle_gamma   90.00
#
_symmetry.space_group_name_H-M   'P 1'
#
loop_
_entity.id
_entity.type
_entity.pdbx_description
1 polymer ?
#
loop_
_entity_poly.entity_id
_entity_poly.type
_entity_poly.pdbx_seq_one_letter_code
_entity_poly.pdbx_strand_id
1 'polypeptide(L)' 'MRISIQEGRSLPDLQRCTTCCNDFHCPFCVSGLFSPTKHSKVKSHLESHFHRAVLHE' A
#
# COMPACT_ATOMS: atom_id res chain seq x y z
N MET A 1 -16.48 -3.31 2.73
CA MET A 1 -15.21 -3.66 3.41
C MET A 1 -14.58 -4.81 2.63
N ARG A 2 -13.44 -4.59 1.95
CA ARG A 2 -12.76 -5.65 1.18
C ARG A 2 -11.56 -6.09 2.01
N ILE A 3 -11.58 -7.32 2.49
CA ILE A 3 -10.52 -7.90 3.31
C ILE A 3 -9.62 -8.67 2.33
N SER A 4 -8.39 -8.18 2.13
CA SER A 4 -7.38 -8.89 1.34
C SER A 4 -6.36 -9.48 2.30
N ILE A 5 -6.31 -10.81 2.38
CA ILE A 5 -5.31 -11.56 3.14
C ILE A 5 -4.13 -11.78 2.21
N GLN A 6 -2.96 -11.25 2.56
CA GLN A 6 -1.72 -11.46 1.80
C GLN A 6 -0.90 -12.55 2.49
N GLU A 7 -0.82 -13.73 1.88
CA GLU A 7 0.08 -14.79 2.33
C GLU A 7 1.51 -14.48 1.86
N GLY A 8 2.33 -13.98 2.79
CA GLY A 8 3.76 -13.73 2.57
C GLY A 8 4.20 -12.32 2.96
N ARG A 9 5.43 -12.19 3.44
CA ARG A 9 6.06 -10.90 3.84
C ARG A 9 6.49 -10.03 2.64
N SER A 10 6.03 -10.36 1.44
CA SER A 10 6.46 -9.69 0.22
C SER A 10 5.58 -8.47 -0.03
N LEU A 11 6.22 -7.30 -0.16
CA LEU A 11 5.53 -6.09 -0.58
C LEU A 11 4.80 -6.36 -1.91
N PRO A 12 3.50 -6.04 -2.03
CA PRO A 12 2.84 -6.08 -3.32
C PRO A 12 3.62 -5.22 -4.31
N ASP A 13 3.69 -5.69 -5.56
CA ASP A 13 4.26 -4.88 -6.63
C ASP A 13 3.46 -3.59 -6.75
N LEU A 14 4.14 -2.46 -6.48
CA LEU A 14 3.54 -1.14 -6.51
C LEU A 14 3.34 -0.74 -7.97
N GLN A 15 2.18 -1.07 -8.52
CA GLN A 15 1.82 -0.63 -9.87
C GLN A 15 1.35 0.82 -9.86
N ARG A 16 1.81 1.58 -10.85
CA ARG A 16 1.34 2.94 -11.08
C ARG A 16 -0.13 2.90 -11.49
N CYS A 17 -0.97 3.74 -10.90
CA CYS A 17 -2.33 3.88 -11.41
C CYS A 17 -2.26 4.43 -12.84
N THR A 18 -3.13 3.92 -13.70
CA THR A 18 -3.40 4.47 -15.04
C THR A 18 -4.89 4.74 -15.24
N THR A 19 -5.72 4.26 -14.32
CA THR A 19 -7.18 4.36 -14.36
C THR A 19 -7.71 5.64 -13.70
N CYS A 20 -6.98 6.19 -12.73
CA CYS A 20 -7.47 7.22 -11.80
C CYS A 20 -6.56 8.45 -11.74
N CYS A 21 -5.25 8.23 -11.74
CA CYS A 21 -4.20 9.24 -11.82
C CYS A 21 -2.94 8.55 -12.39
N ASN A 22 -1.83 9.26 -12.54
CA ASN A 22 -0.54 8.72 -13.01
C ASN A 22 0.46 8.55 -11.84
N ASP A 23 -0.06 8.27 -10.64
CA ASP A 23 0.68 8.15 -9.39
C ASP A 23 0.49 6.76 -8.76
N PHE A 24 1.22 6.49 -7.67
CA PHE A 24 1.16 5.20 -6.97
C PHE A 24 0.20 5.28 -5.79
N HIS A 25 -0.66 4.28 -5.65
CA HIS A 25 -1.60 4.16 -4.53
C HIS A 25 -1.07 3.17 -3.50
N CYS A 26 -1.35 3.45 -2.22
CA CYS A 26 -1.21 2.44 -1.19
C CYS A 26 -2.39 1.45 -1.30
N PRO A 27 -2.16 0.14 -1.48
CA PRO A 27 -3.24 -0.85 -1.54
C PRO A 27 -3.94 -1.08 -0.19
N PHE A 28 -3.33 -0.65 0.92
CA PHE A 28 -3.87 -0.85 2.27
C PHE A 28 -4.62 0.37 2.81
N CYS A 29 -4.37 1.55 2.28
CA CYS A 29 -5.06 2.77 2.70
C CYS A 29 -6.21 3.09 1.76
N VAL A 30 -7.33 3.54 2.33
CA VAL A 30 -8.40 4.16 1.56
C VAL A 30 -7.93 5.52 1.02
N SER A 31 -8.43 5.92 -0.15
CA SER A 31 -8.02 7.14 -0.87
C SER A 31 -8.18 8.44 -0.09
N GLY A 32 -8.94 8.44 1.01
CA GLY A 32 -9.08 9.59 1.91
C GLY A 32 -8.04 9.67 3.05
N LEU A 33 -7.32 8.58 3.34
CA LEU A 33 -6.28 8.54 4.37
C LEU A 33 -4.87 8.79 3.80
N PHE A 34 -4.64 8.35 2.56
CA PHE A 34 -3.36 8.52 1.89
C PHE A 34 -3.57 8.86 0.42
N SER A 35 -3.13 10.04 0.03
CA SER A 35 -3.19 10.51 -1.35
C SER A 35 -2.15 9.77 -2.19
N PRO A 36 -2.48 9.39 -3.45
CA PRO A 36 -1.51 8.79 -4.33
C PRO A 36 -0.34 9.74 -4.59
N THR A 37 0.86 9.18 -4.66
CA THR A 37 2.08 9.97 -4.77
C THR A 37 3.19 9.20 -5.48
N LYS A 38 4.40 9.77 -5.51
CA LYS A 38 5.58 9.15 -6.13
C LYS A 38 5.93 7.84 -5.43
N HIS A 39 6.44 6.89 -6.20
CA HIS A 39 6.80 5.54 -5.76
C HIS A 39 7.59 5.51 -4.43
N SER A 40 8.63 6.32 -4.28
CA SER A 40 9.47 6.35 -3.08
C SER A 40 8.69 6.68 -1.80
N LYS A 41 7.73 7.62 -1.87
CA LYS A 41 6.89 7.98 -0.72
C LYS A 41 5.92 6.85 -0.37
N VAL A 42 5.32 6.21 -1.38
CA VAL A 42 4.42 5.07 -1.15
C VAL A 42 5.19 3.90 -0.57
N LYS A 43 6.42 3.66 -1.02
CA LYS A 43 7.28 2.60 -0.49
C LYS A 43 7.59 2.81 1.00
N SER A 44 8.07 3.99 1.40
CA SER A 44 8.32 4.28 2.83
C SER A 44 7.05 4.22 3.67
N HIS A 45 5.90 4.60 3.10
CA HIS A 45 4.61 4.46 3.76
C HIS A 45 4.22 2.97 3.93
N LEU A 46 4.42 2.13 2.91
CA LEU A 46 4.22 0.69 3.02
C LEU A 46 5.13 0.06 4.07
N GLU A 47 6.40 0.45 4.16
CA GLU A 47 7.30 -0.02 5.21
C GLU A 47 6.75 0.29 6.62
N SER A 48 6.07 1.43 6.79
CA SER A 48 5.38 1.75 8.04
C SER A 48 4.21 0.79 8.32
N HIS A 49 3.47 0.35 7.29
CA HIS A 49 2.47 -0.70 7.46
C HIS A 49 3.10 -2.02 7.91
N PHE A 50 4.22 -2.43 7.31
CA PHE A 50 4.91 -3.66 7.72
C PHE A 50 5.46 -3.57 9.15
N HIS A 51 6.05 -2.43 9.53
CA HIS A 51 6.50 -2.22 10.92
C HIS A 51 5.36 -2.20 11.94
N ARG A 52 4.17 -1.75 11.55
CA ARG A 52 2.98 -1.70 12.41
C ARG A 52 2.08 -2.92 12.29
N ALA A 53 2.33 -3.78 11.30
CA ALA A 53 1.58 -5.00 11.12
C ALA A 53 1.91 -5.92 12.29
N VAL A 54 0.90 -6.15 13.13
CA VAL A 54 0.99 -7.17 14.17
C VAL A 54 1.03 -8.52 13.46
N LEU A 55 2.19 -9.17 13.50
CA LEU A 55 2.31 -10.58 13.16
C LEU A 55 1.50 -11.36 14.21
N HIS A 56 0.30 -11.78 13.86
CA HIS A 56 -0.38 -12.82 14.64
C HIS A 56 0.37 -14.13 14.35
N GLU A 57 1.01 -14.67 15.39
CA GLU A 57 1.59 -16.02 15.44
C GLU A 57 0.52 -17.10 15.66
#